data_AF-A0A645ITC6-F1
#
_entry.id   AF-A0A645ITC6-F1
#
_cell.length_a   1.000
_cell.length_b   1.000
_cell.length_c   1.000
_cell.angle_alpha   90.00
_cell.angle_beta   90.00
_cell.angle_gamma   90.00
#
_symmetry.space_group_name_H-M   'P 1'
#
loop_
_entity.id
_entity.type
_entity.pdbx_description
1 polymer ?
#
loop_
_entity_poly.entity_id
_entity_poly.type
_entity_poly.pdbx_seq_one_letter_code
_entity_poly.pdbx_strand_id
1 'polypeptide(L)'
;MEKHCFANAAEFDAFLSRLGGENITAILIEGGGELAGALIEWGMVDAVEFHIAPKLLCGRGSIPVTGGENLPLASAVKLVNFRSENRGGDLIVTADVMKEEN
;
A
#
# COMPACT_ATOMS: atom_id res chain seq x y z
N MET A 1 4.22 -12.88 -19.10
CA MET A 1 5.01 -11.68 -18.78
C MET A 1 4.02 -10.55 -18.66
N GLU A 2 3.39 -10.43 -17.49
CA GLU A 2 2.35 -9.42 -17.24
C GLU A 2 2.99 -8.04 -17.16
N LYS A 3 2.35 -7.07 -17.81
CA LYS A 3 2.80 -5.69 -17.84
C LYS A 3 2.48 -5.07 -16.49
N HIS A 4 3.47 -4.89 -15.63
CA HIS A 4 3.36 -3.88 -14.58
C HIS A 4 3.20 -2.51 -15.27
N CYS A 5 2.25 -1.70 -14.83
CA CYS A 5 2.02 -0.36 -15.39
C CYS A 5 3.24 0.57 -15.20
N PHE A 6 4.13 0.23 -14.27
CA PHE A 6 5.41 0.88 -14.01
C PHE A 6 6.49 -0.18 -13.84
N ALA A 7 7.65 0.02 -14.43
CA ALA A 7 8.76 -0.93 -14.38
C ALA A 7 9.61 -0.80 -13.10
N ASN A 8 9.63 0.37 -12.46
CA ASN A 8 10.43 0.65 -11.27
C ASN A 8 10.00 1.96 -10.57
N ALA A 9 10.62 2.22 -9.41
CA ALA A 9 10.41 3.42 -8.58
C ALA A 9 10.64 4.75 -9.33
N ALA A 10 11.64 4.83 -10.22
CA ALA A 10 11.98 6.07 -10.93
C ALA A 10 10.91 6.46 -11.97
N GLU A 11 10.32 5.46 -12.63
CA GLU A 11 9.20 5.70 -13.55
C GLU A 11 7.95 6.17 -12.78
N PHE A 12 7.69 5.58 -11.61
CA PHE A 12 6.58 6.01 -10.76
C PHE A 12 6.80 7.42 -10.21
N ASP A 13 8.01 7.75 -9.75
CA ASP A 13 8.37 9.08 -9.27
C ASP A 13 8.22 10.17 -10.35
N ALA A 14 8.61 9.86 -11.60
CA ALA A 14 8.37 10.76 -12.72
C ALA A 14 6.87 10.97 -13.00
N PHE A 15 6.06 9.92 -12.84
CA PHE A 15 4.60 10.02 -12.94
C PHE A 15 4.02 10.90 -11.82
N LEU A 16 4.44 10.70 -10.56
CA LEU A 16 4.02 11.53 -9.42
C LEU A 16 4.43 12.99 -9.62
N SER A 17 5.64 13.24 -10.11
CA SER A 17 6.14 14.59 -10.43
C SER A 17 5.28 15.30 -11.47
N ARG A 18 4.83 14.58 -12.51
CA ARG A 18 3.90 15.12 -13.51
C ARG A 18 2.56 15.50 -12.88
N LEU A 19 1.99 14.61 -12.06
CA LEU A 19 0.74 14.89 -11.33
C LEU A 19 0.87 16.10 -10.39
N GLY A 20 2.01 16.23 -9.71
CA GLY A 20 2.32 17.40 -8.89
C GLY A 20 2.33 18.71 -9.70
N GLY A 21 2.87 18.68 -10.92
CA GLY A 21 2.80 19.80 -11.87
C GLY A 21 1.37 20.18 -12.31
N GLU A 22 0.43 19.24 -12.20
CA GLU A 22 -1.01 19.44 -12.45
C GLU A 22 -1.80 19.81 -11.18
N ASN A 23 -1.12 20.05 -10.05
CA ASN A 23 -1.70 20.29 -8.72
C ASN A 23 -2.50 19.11 -8.16
N ILE A 24 -2.21 17.89 -8.60
CA ILE A 24 -2.74 16.67 -7.98
C ILE A 24 -1.76 16.27 -6.87
N THR A 25 -2.11 16.60 -5.63
CA THR A 25 -1.22 16.46 -4.46
C THR A 25 -1.56 15.25 -3.58
N ALA A 26 -2.62 14.53 -3.91
CA ALA A 26 -3.02 13.31 -3.22
C ALA A 26 -3.61 12.34 -4.25
N ILE A 27 -3.19 11.08 -4.17
CA ILE A 27 -3.71 10.00 -4.98
C ILE A 27 -4.17 8.87 -4.07
N LEU A 28 -5.33 8.29 -4.40
CA LEU A 28 -5.79 7.05 -3.80
C LEU A 28 -5.39 5.91 -4.74
N ILE A 29 -4.64 4.96 -4.22
CA ILE A 29 -4.18 3.81 -4.98
C ILE A 29 -4.96 2.58 -4.53
N GLU A 30 -5.87 2.15 -5.38
CA GLU A 30 -6.60 0.89 -5.23
C GLU A 30 -6.12 -0.10 -6.28
N GLY A 31 -6.02 -1.37 -5.89
CA GLY A 31 -5.52 -2.42 -6.78
C GLY A 31 -5.32 -3.74 -6.05
N GLY A 32 -4.58 -4.65 -6.69
CA GLY A 32 -4.17 -5.91 -6.08
C GLY A 32 -2.93 -5.78 -5.19
N GLY A 33 -2.65 -6.83 -4.42
CA GLY A 33 -1.52 -6.88 -3.50
C GLY A 33 -0.17 -6.61 -4.16
N GLU A 34 0.04 -7.02 -5.42
CA GLU A 34 1.30 -6.79 -6.16
C GLU A 34 1.61 -5.30 -6.34
N LEU A 35 0.61 -4.50 -6.71
CA LEU A 35 0.79 -3.05 -6.85
C LEU A 35 1.09 -2.41 -5.49
N ALA A 36 0.32 -2.77 -4.47
CA ALA A 36 0.51 -2.24 -3.12
C ALA A 36 1.90 -2.61 -2.57
N GLY A 37 2.33 -3.88 -2.73
CA GLY A 37 3.62 -4.38 -2.30
C GLY A 37 4.79 -3.64 -2.96
N ALA A 38 4.74 -3.47 -4.29
CA ALA A 38 5.78 -2.75 -5.03
C ALA A 38 5.92 -1.29 -4.57
N LEU A 39 4.81 -0.58 -4.34
CA LEU A 39 4.86 0.82 -3.90
C LEU A 39 5.37 0.97 -2.46
N ILE A 40 5.03 0.02 -1.59
CA ILE A 40 5.56 -0.05 -0.23
C ILE A 40 7.07 -0.30 -0.27
N GLU A 41 7.53 -1.26 -1.08
CA GLU A 41 8.95 -1.57 -1.27
C GLU A 41 9.73 -0.36 -1.81
N TRP A 42 9.14 0.41 -2.72
CA TRP A 42 9.76 1.61 -3.28
C TRP A 42 9.72 2.84 -2.35
N GLY A 43 9.10 2.75 -1.17
CA GLY A 43 8.99 3.86 -0.23
C GLY A 43 8.07 4.99 -0.72
N MET A 44 7.12 4.69 -1.60
CA MET A 44 6.26 5.67 -2.28
C MET A 44 4.89 5.86 -1.59
N VAL A 45 4.68 5.23 -0.43
CA VAL A 45 3.41 5.23 0.30
C VAL A 45 3.55 6.06 1.57
N ASP A 46 2.69 7.07 1.73
CA ASP A 46 2.64 7.90 2.93
C ASP A 46 1.69 7.34 4.01
N ALA A 47 0.56 6.76 3.59
CA ALA A 47 -0.48 6.27 4.48
C ALA A 47 -1.17 5.04 3.88
N VAL A 48 -1.73 4.21 4.76
CA VAL A 48 -2.49 3.01 4.40
C VAL A 48 -3.88 3.02 5.05
N GLU A 49 -4.85 2.45 4.35
CA GLU A 49 -6.20 2.24 4.84
C GLU A 49 -6.65 0.80 4.54
N PHE A 50 -6.95 0.03 5.58
CA PHE A 50 -7.41 -1.35 5.48
C PHE A 50 -8.91 -1.43 5.75
N HIS A 51 -9.65 -2.08 4.85
CA HIS A 51 -11.08 -2.38 4.98
C HIS A 51 -11.26 -3.85 5.33
N ILE A 52 -11.63 -4.15 6.58
CA ILE A 52 -11.68 -5.51 7.12
C ILE A 52 -13.13 -5.91 7.36
N ALA A 53 -13.66 -6.77 6.49
CA ALA A 53 -14.99 -7.35 6.67
C ALA A 53 -14.95 -8.52 7.68
N PRO A 54 -16.06 -8.79 8.42
CA PRO A 54 -16.16 -9.91 9.35
C PRO A 54 -16.39 -11.25 8.60
N LYS A 55 -15.50 -11.58 7.66
CA LYS A 55 -15.59 -12.74 6.77
C LYS A 55 -14.22 -13.41 6.64
N LEU A 56 -14.23 -14.74 6.56
CA LEU A 56 -13.04 -15.56 6.37
C LEU A 56 -13.05 -16.19 4.98
N LEU A 57 -12.12 -15.79 4.11
CA LEU A 57 -12.00 -16.34 2.76
C LEU A 57 -11.29 -17.71 2.75
N CYS A 58 -10.46 -17.99 3.75
CA CYS A 58 -9.67 -19.23 3.90
C CYS A 58 -8.78 -19.50 2.66
N GLY A 59 -8.27 -20.73 2.49
CA GLY A 59 -7.56 -21.17 1.28
C GLY A 59 -6.08 -20.73 1.19
N ARG A 60 -5.19 -21.68 0.85
CA ARG A 60 -3.74 -21.41 0.67
C ARG A 60 -3.42 -20.55 -0.56
N GLY A 61 -4.34 -20.47 -1.51
CA GLY A 61 -4.20 -19.66 -2.73
C GLY A 61 -4.96 -18.34 -2.68
N SER A 62 -5.43 -17.92 -1.50
CA SER A 62 -6.05 -16.60 -1.36
C SER A 62 -5.03 -15.50 -1.56
N ILE A 63 -5.47 -14.43 -2.21
CA ILE A 63 -4.63 -13.29 -2.57
C ILE A 63 -4.35 -12.47 -1.29
N PRO A 64 -3.08 -12.25 -0.92
CA PRO A 64 -2.74 -11.45 0.25
C PRO A 64 -3.01 -9.96 0.00
N VAL A 65 -3.14 -9.20 1.10
CA VAL A 65 -3.36 -7.74 1.06
C VAL A 65 -2.19 -6.99 0.39
N THR A 66 -0.98 -7.49 0.57
CA THR A 66 0.25 -7.01 -0.07
C THR A 66 0.99 -8.22 -0.66
N GLY A 67 1.39 -8.11 -1.92
CA GLY A 67 2.21 -9.10 -2.62
C GLY A 67 3.70 -8.83 -2.44
N GLY A 68 4.51 -9.44 -3.29
CA GLY A 68 5.97 -9.39 -3.21
C GLY A 68 6.60 -10.46 -2.31
N GLU A 69 7.91 -10.34 -2.08
CA GLU A 69 8.69 -11.29 -1.31
C GLU A 69 8.43 -11.18 0.21
N ASN A 70 8.58 -12.30 0.91
CA ASN A 70 8.41 -12.32 2.37
C ASN A 70 9.56 -11.57 3.05
N LEU A 71 9.22 -10.59 3.88
CA LEU A 71 10.19 -9.86 4.71
C LEU A 71 10.26 -10.46 6.12
N PRO A 72 11.46 -10.51 6.74
CA PRO A 72 11.56 -10.79 8.16
C PRO A 72 10.93 -9.64 8.96
N LEU A 73 10.37 -9.94 10.14
CA LEU A 73 9.70 -8.94 10.99
C LEU A 73 10.59 -7.73 11.30
N ALA A 74 11.91 -7.92 11.43
CA ALA A 74 12.87 -6.85 11.69
C ALA A 74 13.03 -5.86 10.51
N SER A 75 12.67 -6.27 9.30
CA SER A 75 12.71 -5.44 8.08
C SER A 75 11.30 -5.10 7.58
N ALA A 76 10.26 -5.42 8.34
CA ALA A 76 8.89 -5.10 7.98
C ALA A 76 8.66 -3.58 8.07
N VAL A 77 7.91 -3.04 7.10
CA VAL A 77 7.53 -1.63 7.10
C VAL A 77 6.71 -1.32 8.34
N LYS A 78 7.16 -0.33 9.10
CA LYS A 78 6.52 0.08 10.34
C LYS A 78 5.41 1.08 10.06
N LEU A 79 4.23 0.79 10.60
CA LEU A 79 3.09 1.71 10.59
C LEU A 79 3.00 2.44 11.93
N VAL A 80 2.57 3.69 11.91
CA VAL A 80 2.42 4.55 13.09
C VAL A 80 1.08 5.32 13.03
N ASN A 81 0.73 6.02 14.11
CA ASN A 81 -0.48 6.84 14.19
C ASN A 81 -1.79 6.10 13.89
N PHE A 82 -1.89 4.85 14.35
CA PHE A 82 -3.05 3.99 14.13
C PHE A 82 -4.36 4.63 14.58
N ARG A 83 -5.37 4.54 13.71
CA ARG A 83 -6.77 4.80 14.04
C ARG A 83 -7.62 3.65 13.54
N SER A 84 -8.67 3.34 14.29
CA SER A 84 -9.65 2.35 13.87
C SER A 84 -11.06 2.82 14.15
N GLU A 85 -11.97 2.52 13.23
CA GLU A 85 -13.38 2.81 13.38
C GLU A 85 -14.24 1.71 12.73
N ASN A 86 -15.44 1.50 13.26
CA ASN A 86 -16.43 0.68 12.61
C ASN A 86 -17.13 1.51 11.53
N ARG A 87 -17.25 0.97 10.31
CA ARG A 87 -17.99 1.59 9.21
C ARG A 87 -19.00 0.60 8.66
N GLY A 88 -20.26 0.78 9.05
CA GLY A 88 -21.29 -0.22 8.77
C GLY A 88 -20.97 -1.53 9.51
N GLY A 89 -20.79 -2.62 8.76
CA GLY A 89 -20.43 -3.94 9.31
C GLY A 89 -18.93 -4.23 9.34
N ASP A 90 -18.10 -3.31 8.81
CA ASP A 90 -16.67 -3.53 8.59
C ASP A 90 -15.82 -2.70 9.56
N LEU A 91 -14.58 -3.12 9.79
CA LEU A 91 -13.57 -2.38 10.55
C LEU A 91 -12.61 -1.68 9.58
N ILE A 92 -12.49 -0.36 9.70
CA ILE A 92 -11.51 0.43 8.97
C ILE A 92 -10.32 0.70 9.87
N VAL A 93 -9.11 0.43 9.38
CA VAL A 93 -7.85 0.74 10.07
C VAL A 93 -7.03 1.67 9.19
N THR A 94 -6.69 2.84 9.69
CA THR A 94 -5.78 3.79 9.01
C THR A 94 -4.48 3.93 9.80
N ALA A 95 -3.38 4.13 9.08
CA ALA A 95 -2.07 4.38 9.68
C ALA A 95 -1.15 5.11 8.71
N ASP A 96 -0.16 5.83 9.25
CA ASP A 96 0.91 6.43 8.47
C ASP A 96 2.06 5.44 8.31
N VAL A 97 2.75 5.48 7.18
CA VAL A 97 3.97 4.71 6.95
C VAL A 97 5.15 5.45 7.57
N MET A 98 5.88 4.79 8.47
CA MET A 98 7.10 5.36 9.04
C MET A 98 8.16 5.44 7.94
N LYS A 99 8.54 6.66 7.57
CA LYS A 99 9.70 6.91 6.73
C LYS A 99 10.95 6.82 7.59
N GLU A 100 11.94 6.04 7.18
CA GLU A 100 13.27 6.12 7.79
C GLU A 100 13.84 7.50 7.47
N GLU A 101 14.27 8.24 8.50
CA GLU A 101 15.06 9.45 8.31
C GLU A 101 16.44 9.01 7.81
N ASN A 102 16.78 9.38 6.57
CA ASN A 102 18.16 9.31 6.05
C ASN A 102 19.07 10.32 6.76
#